data_AF-A0A8J4YG71-F1
#
_entry.id   AF-A0A8J4YG71-F1
#
_cell.length_a   1.000
_cell.length_b   1.000
_cell.length_c   1.000
_cell.angle_alpha   90.00
_cell.angle_beta   90.00
_cell.angle_gamma   90.00
#
_symmetry.space_group_name_H-M   'P 1'
#
loop_
_entity.id
_entity.type
_entity.pdbx_description
1 polymer ?
#
loop_
_entity_poly.entity_id
_entity_poly.type
_entity_poly.pdbx_seq_one_letter_code
_entity_poly.pdbx_strand_id
1 'polypeptide(L)'
;MGKRQHQKDKMYLTSTEWATLYGGYKASSHSGAKAEFRRLPLTHCVLSLLPFTHPYIDPDGNVYDLEAILPFLKKFKVSPVTGEPLSEKQLIKVTFHRAASGEYHCPVLFKPFTNTTHITANKLSGNVFCYEAVDQLNIKVNNWRDLLSDEPFTRADLVIIQCIDDLSKFNISKFHHVLHSLKIEDEETVKARTDAKMRLKCVSQDTQQILDEFNRTYKEAEKKEEEGDRVADKFNAAHYSQGKVSASFTSTSVDVETTQVAAVLEDDVVRYHRVKKKGYVSFKTSVGTLNLEVYCDTVQKAAENFIRLCDRGYYDGTKFHRSIRHFMIQGGDPEGTGNGGESIWGKPFKDEFRPNLSHKGRGVLSMANSGPDTNKSQFFITYRSCPHLDVKHTIFGRVVGGLTTLSAMEAIETDNKDFPIEDIRLEEAVVFVDPFKEADKQLAEERRVETEKRKVEEAELKSQKRHKAKDDGKPKMFRSGVGKFLDLTTSAVTKDELAEQQQKKKKSDGTYSFKDFSGF
;
A
#
# COMPACT_ATOMS: atom_id res chain seq x y z
N MET A 1 33.28 -1.79 -40.88
CA MET A 1 33.00 -1.08 -39.61
C MET A 1 31.71 -0.27 -39.78
N GLY A 2 30.65 -0.57 -39.03
CA GLY A 2 29.35 0.09 -39.20
C GLY A 2 28.47 0.07 -37.96
N LYS A 3 28.81 0.93 -36.99
CA LYS A 3 28.04 1.66 -35.95
C LYS A 3 26.55 1.33 -35.59
N ARG A 4 26.01 0.12 -35.81
CA ARG A 4 24.61 -0.22 -35.44
C ARG A 4 24.44 -1.55 -34.69
N GLN A 5 25.48 -2.04 -34.03
CA GLN A 5 25.41 -3.33 -33.33
C GLN A 5 25.00 -3.23 -31.85
N HIS A 6 24.97 -2.02 -31.27
CA HIS A 6 24.74 -1.80 -29.82
C HIS A 6 23.43 -1.09 -29.45
N GLN A 7 22.41 -1.07 -30.30
CA GLN A 7 21.11 -0.43 -29.98
C GLN A 7 19.92 -1.40 -30.06
N LYS A 8 20.11 -2.67 -29.70
CA LYS A 8 18.99 -3.64 -29.65
C LYS A 8 18.24 -3.66 -28.30
N ASP A 9 18.82 -3.08 -27.24
CA ASP A 9 18.16 -2.97 -25.93
C ASP A 9 17.76 -1.52 -25.63
N LYS A 10 16.70 -1.06 -26.29
CA LYS A 10 16.00 0.15 -25.85
C LYS A 10 14.59 -0.25 -25.42
N MET A 11 14.19 0.15 -24.21
CA MET A 11 12.82 -0.05 -23.70
C MET A 11 11.76 0.88 -24.35
N TYR A 12 12.09 1.54 -25.45
CA TYR A 12 11.15 2.42 -26.16
C TYR A 12 11.34 2.28 -27.67
N LEU A 13 10.24 2.38 -28.41
CA LEU A 13 10.22 2.37 -29.88
C LEU A 13 10.16 3.80 -30.40
N THR A 14 10.93 4.12 -31.45
CA THR A 14 10.81 5.43 -32.11
C THR A 14 9.59 5.47 -33.03
N SER A 15 9.04 6.66 -33.27
CA SER A 15 7.90 6.85 -34.19
C SER A 15 8.20 6.33 -35.60
N THR A 16 9.46 6.44 -36.03
CA THR A 16 9.95 5.90 -37.29
C THR A 16 9.98 4.37 -37.31
N GLU A 17 10.40 3.72 -36.23
CA GLU A 17 10.40 2.26 -36.12
C GLU A 17 8.98 1.69 -36.04
N TRP A 18 8.07 2.40 -35.36
CA TRP A 18 6.64 2.04 -35.29
C TRP A 18 5.98 2.08 -36.67
N ALA A 19 6.32 3.11 -37.46
CA ALA A 19 5.76 3.29 -38.80
C ALA A 19 6.31 2.31 -39.85
N THR A 20 7.55 1.84 -39.70
CA THR A 20 8.26 1.12 -40.79
C THR A 20 8.62 -0.33 -40.50
N LEU A 21 8.97 -0.69 -39.27
CA LEU A 21 9.55 -2.01 -38.95
C LEU A 21 8.54 -3.02 -38.44
N TYR A 22 7.56 -2.59 -37.64
CA TYR A 22 6.59 -3.48 -37.00
C TYR A 22 5.13 -3.28 -37.46
N GLY A 23 4.94 -2.51 -38.55
CA GLY A 23 3.66 -2.47 -39.29
C GLY A 23 2.48 -1.82 -38.57
N GLY A 24 2.70 -1.04 -37.52
CA GLY A 24 1.63 -0.45 -36.69
C GLY A 24 0.89 0.73 -37.33
N TYR A 25 1.46 1.37 -38.36
CA TYR A 25 0.87 2.56 -38.99
C TYR A 25 0.61 2.35 -40.48
N LYS A 26 -0.66 2.27 -40.87
CA LYS A 26 -1.10 2.26 -42.28
C LYS A 26 -1.82 3.57 -42.62
N ALA A 27 -1.13 4.47 -43.29
CA ALA A 27 -1.66 5.77 -43.72
C ALA A 27 -2.43 5.68 -45.05
N SER A 28 -3.40 4.76 -45.19
CA SER A 28 -4.32 4.76 -46.34
C SER A 28 -5.39 3.66 -46.27
N SER A 29 -6.35 3.79 -45.37
CA SER A 29 -7.70 3.31 -45.68
C SER A 29 -8.71 4.16 -44.91
N HIS A 30 -9.60 4.83 -45.63
CA HIS A 30 -10.85 5.37 -45.12
C HIS A 30 -11.82 4.24 -44.68
N SER A 31 -11.35 3.27 -43.91
CA SER A 31 -12.15 2.19 -43.35
C SER A 31 -12.08 2.25 -41.82
N GLY A 32 -13.10 2.85 -41.21
CA GLY A 32 -13.31 2.69 -39.77
C GLY A 32 -14.01 3.86 -39.10
N ALA A 33 -13.62 5.11 -39.38
CA ALA A 33 -14.18 6.28 -38.66
C ALA A 33 -14.73 7.45 -39.51
N LYS A 34 -14.38 7.59 -40.80
CA LYS A 34 -14.78 8.75 -41.63
C LYS A 34 -15.24 8.40 -43.06
N ALA A 35 -16.05 7.35 -43.21
CA ALA A 35 -16.74 7.12 -44.48
C ALA A 35 -18.05 7.93 -44.45
N GLU A 36 -18.30 8.78 -45.45
CA GLU A 36 -19.43 9.74 -45.47
C GLU A 36 -20.80 9.05 -45.42
N PHE A 37 -20.91 7.84 -45.97
CA PHE A 37 -22.14 7.06 -45.99
C PHE A 37 -21.94 5.68 -45.36
N ARG A 38 -22.71 5.38 -44.31
CA ARG A 38 -22.75 4.07 -43.64
C ARG A 38 -24.19 3.65 -43.45
N ARG A 39 -24.63 2.64 -44.20
CA ARG A 39 -26.01 2.17 -44.13
C ARG A 39 -26.20 1.20 -42.96
N LEU A 40 -27.20 1.45 -42.12
CA LEU A 40 -27.68 0.52 -41.11
C LEU A 40 -28.49 -0.60 -41.78
N PRO A 41 -28.22 -1.90 -41.49
CA PRO A 41 -29.07 -2.98 -41.98
C PRO A 41 -30.46 -2.93 -41.35
N LEU A 42 -31.50 -3.32 -42.10
CA LEU A 42 -32.89 -3.29 -41.65
C LEU A 42 -33.13 -4.08 -40.35
N THR A 43 -32.35 -5.13 -40.09
CA THR A 43 -32.49 -5.99 -38.91
C THR A 43 -31.96 -5.38 -37.61
N HIS A 44 -31.34 -4.19 -37.68
CA HIS A 44 -30.67 -3.57 -36.55
C HIS A 44 -31.46 -2.39 -36.00
N CYS A 45 -31.39 -2.24 -34.68
CA CYS A 45 -31.91 -1.09 -33.96
C CYS A 45 -31.08 0.16 -34.28
N VAL A 46 -31.76 1.28 -34.50
CA VAL A 46 -31.12 2.54 -34.87
C VAL A 46 -30.27 3.14 -33.74
N LEU A 47 -30.66 2.89 -32.48
CA LEU A 47 -29.96 3.44 -31.32
C LEU A 47 -28.77 2.56 -30.87
N SER A 48 -28.97 1.25 -30.74
CA SER A 48 -27.91 0.33 -30.29
C SER A 48 -26.99 -0.12 -31.42
N LEU A 49 -27.40 0.05 -32.68
CA LEU A 49 -26.72 -0.45 -33.87
C LEU A 49 -26.51 -1.98 -33.83
N LEU A 50 -27.30 -2.71 -33.03
CA LEU A 50 -27.30 -4.17 -32.89
C LEU A 50 -28.60 -4.76 -33.46
N PRO A 51 -28.62 -6.05 -33.85
CA PRO A 51 -29.85 -6.73 -34.25
C PRO A 51 -30.94 -6.60 -33.17
N PHE A 52 -32.14 -6.16 -33.55
CA PHE A 52 -33.23 -6.01 -32.59
C PHE A 52 -33.85 -7.35 -32.21
N THR A 53 -34.34 -7.44 -30.97
CA THR A 53 -35.11 -8.58 -30.47
C THR A 53 -36.58 -8.23 -30.30
N HIS A 54 -36.86 -7.06 -29.72
CA HIS A 54 -38.21 -6.54 -29.49
C HIS A 54 -38.40 -5.22 -30.26
N PRO A 55 -38.73 -5.28 -31.56
CA PRO A 55 -38.77 -4.10 -32.39
C PRO A 55 -39.99 -3.21 -32.10
N TYR A 56 -39.71 -1.92 -31.91
CA TYR A 56 -40.68 -0.85 -31.83
C TYR A 56 -40.35 0.21 -32.89
N ILE A 57 -41.36 0.89 -33.41
CA ILE A 57 -41.17 1.99 -34.36
C ILE A 57 -41.69 3.30 -33.80
N ASP A 58 -41.06 4.40 -34.20
CA ASP A 58 -41.62 5.74 -34.06
C ASP A 58 -42.59 6.07 -35.22
N PRO A 59 -43.36 7.18 -35.15
CA PRO A 59 -44.24 7.59 -36.24
C PRO A 59 -43.53 7.82 -37.58
N ASP A 60 -42.23 8.11 -37.56
CA ASP A 60 -41.39 8.29 -38.75
C ASP A 60 -40.92 6.97 -39.36
N GLY A 61 -41.16 5.84 -38.69
CA GLY A 61 -40.82 4.49 -39.14
C GLY A 61 -39.36 4.12 -38.93
N ASN A 62 -38.67 4.68 -37.94
CA ASN A 62 -37.36 4.23 -37.47
C ASN A 62 -37.52 3.09 -36.48
N VAL A 63 -36.71 2.04 -36.60
CA VAL A 63 -36.84 0.83 -35.79
C VAL A 63 -35.88 0.87 -34.60
N TYR A 64 -36.42 0.65 -33.41
CA TYR A 64 -35.69 0.60 -32.15
C TYR A 64 -35.93 -0.73 -31.44
N ASP A 65 -34.99 -1.15 -30.60
CA ASP A 65 -35.23 -2.19 -29.62
C ASP A 65 -35.79 -1.57 -28.34
N LEU A 66 -36.80 -2.21 -27.74
CA LEU A 66 -37.50 -1.70 -26.56
C LEU A 66 -36.55 -1.42 -25.40
N GLU A 67 -35.62 -2.35 -25.15
CA GLU A 67 -34.67 -2.28 -24.04
C GLU A 67 -33.72 -1.09 -24.17
N ALA A 68 -33.36 -0.72 -25.41
CA ALA A 68 -32.45 0.38 -25.68
C ALA A 68 -33.17 1.75 -25.67
N ILE A 69 -34.38 1.82 -26.24
CA ILE A 69 -35.07 3.10 -26.43
C ILE A 69 -35.68 3.67 -25.15
N LEU A 70 -36.20 2.82 -24.24
CA LEU A 70 -36.85 3.30 -23.02
C LEU A 70 -35.87 4.06 -22.09
N PRO A 71 -34.65 3.55 -21.79
CA PRO A 71 -33.67 4.31 -21.02
C PRO A 71 -33.26 5.62 -21.70
N PHE A 72 -33.17 5.62 -23.04
CA PHE A 72 -32.81 6.81 -23.81
C PHE A 72 -33.86 7.91 -23.71
N LEU A 73 -35.14 7.55 -23.91
CA LEU A 73 -36.25 8.50 -23.81
C LEU A 73 -36.44 9.04 -22.39
N LYS A 74 -36.22 8.23 -21.36
CA LYS A 74 -36.24 8.69 -19.97
C LYS A 74 -35.21 9.78 -19.70
N LYS A 75 -33.99 9.64 -20.26
CA LYS A 75 -32.88 10.57 -20.05
C LYS A 75 -32.97 11.82 -20.93
N PHE A 76 -33.22 11.66 -22.22
CA PHE A 76 -33.08 12.74 -23.20
C PHE A 76 -34.41 13.25 -23.78
N LYS A 77 -35.51 12.47 -23.71
CA LYS A 77 -36.86 12.84 -24.21
C LYS A 77 -36.90 13.33 -25.67
N VAL A 78 -35.94 12.91 -26.49
CA VAL A 78 -35.81 13.25 -27.91
C VAL A 78 -35.61 11.98 -28.74
N SER A 79 -35.97 12.04 -30.02
CA SER A 79 -35.74 10.98 -30.99
C SER A 79 -34.23 10.81 -31.27
N PRO A 80 -33.69 9.57 -31.23
CA PRO A 80 -32.29 9.30 -31.54
C PRO A 80 -31.87 9.66 -32.98
N VAL A 81 -32.82 9.75 -33.92
CA VAL A 81 -32.56 9.98 -35.35
C VAL A 81 -32.73 11.44 -35.71
N THR A 82 -33.92 12.00 -35.46
CA THR A 82 -34.31 13.35 -35.88
C THR A 82 -33.95 14.43 -34.85
N GLY A 83 -33.84 14.07 -33.56
CA GLY A 83 -33.66 15.02 -32.47
C GLY A 83 -34.96 15.71 -32.02
N GLU A 84 -36.10 15.39 -32.63
CA GLU A 84 -37.41 15.92 -32.27
C GLU A 84 -37.95 15.31 -30.96
N PRO A 85 -38.84 15.99 -30.21
CA PRO A 85 -39.36 15.45 -28.95
C PRO A 85 -40.21 14.19 -29.19
N LEU A 86 -39.79 13.08 -28.57
CA LEU A 86 -40.46 11.77 -28.70
C LEU A 86 -40.83 11.24 -27.31
N SER A 87 -42.06 10.76 -27.17
CA SER A 87 -42.59 10.19 -25.92
C SER A 87 -42.84 8.69 -26.05
N GLU A 88 -42.76 7.95 -24.93
CA GLU A 88 -42.94 6.49 -24.90
C GLU A 88 -44.29 6.04 -25.49
N LYS A 89 -45.34 6.85 -25.36
CA LYS A 89 -46.69 6.53 -25.87
C LYS A 89 -46.80 6.56 -27.39
N GLN A 90 -45.86 7.21 -28.07
CA GLN A 90 -45.84 7.30 -29.54
C GLN A 90 -45.14 6.10 -30.20
N LEU A 91 -44.46 5.26 -29.39
CA LEU A 91 -43.82 4.05 -29.90
C LEU A 91 -44.85 2.95 -30.15
N ILE A 92 -44.73 2.31 -31.30
CA ILE A 92 -45.63 1.25 -31.74
C ILE A 92 -44.85 -0.05 -31.75
N LYS A 93 -45.38 -1.08 -31.09
CA LYS A 93 -44.80 -2.43 -31.15
C LYS A 93 -45.05 -3.01 -32.53
N VAL A 94 -43.99 -3.51 -33.18
CA VAL A 94 -44.13 -4.15 -34.50
C VAL A 94 -43.72 -5.61 -34.47
N THR A 95 -44.32 -6.39 -35.35
CA THR A 95 -44.08 -7.83 -35.50
C THR A 95 -43.51 -8.11 -36.89
N PHE A 96 -42.24 -8.53 -36.93
CA PHE A 96 -41.61 -9.01 -38.16
C PHE A 96 -41.71 -10.53 -38.24
N HIS A 97 -42.26 -11.05 -39.35
CA HIS A 97 -42.40 -12.49 -39.58
C HIS A 97 -41.11 -13.08 -40.15
N ARG A 98 -40.67 -14.23 -39.62
CA ARG A 98 -39.46 -14.95 -40.06
C ARG A 98 -39.83 -16.21 -40.83
N ALA A 99 -39.10 -16.49 -41.91
CA ALA A 99 -39.23 -17.70 -42.70
C ALA A 99 -38.54 -18.87 -41.96
N ALA A 100 -38.74 -20.10 -42.43
CA ALA A 100 -38.03 -21.27 -41.91
C ALA A 100 -36.50 -21.15 -42.03
N SER A 101 -36.00 -20.36 -42.99
CA SER A 101 -34.58 -20.03 -43.16
C SER A 101 -34.03 -19.03 -42.13
N GLY A 102 -34.89 -18.43 -41.29
CA GLY A 102 -34.52 -17.40 -40.31
C GLY A 102 -34.52 -15.96 -40.83
N GLU A 103 -34.72 -15.75 -42.13
CA GLU A 103 -34.82 -14.41 -42.74
C GLU A 103 -36.20 -13.78 -42.55
N TYR A 104 -36.25 -12.46 -42.39
CA TYR A 104 -37.53 -11.75 -42.30
C TYR A 104 -38.19 -11.66 -43.68
N HIS A 105 -39.50 -11.91 -43.74
CA HIS A 105 -40.26 -11.91 -44.98
C HIS A 105 -41.65 -11.29 -44.80
N CYS A 106 -42.24 -10.88 -45.91
CA CYS A 106 -43.64 -10.45 -45.93
C CYS A 106 -44.56 -11.68 -45.78
N PRO A 107 -45.45 -11.73 -44.79
CA PRO A 107 -46.29 -12.90 -44.52
C PRO A 107 -47.33 -13.18 -45.62
N VAL A 108 -47.64 -12.19 -46.47
CA VAL A 108 -48.64 -12.32 -47.54
C VAL A 108 -48.00 -12.73 -48.87
N LEU A 109 -46.90 -12.07 -49.24
CA LEU A 109 -46.22 -12.33 -50.53
C LEU A 109 -45.08 -13.34 -50.42
N PHE A 110 -44.72 -13.77 -49.21
CA PHE A 110 -43.58 -14.64 -48.92
C PHE A 110 -42.21 -14.17 -49.45
N LYS A 111 -42.11 -12.89 -49.85
CA LYS A 111 -40.87 -12.26 -50.31
C LYS A 111 -39.98 -11.87 -49.12
N PRO A 112 -38.68 -12.20 -49.13
CA PRO A 112 -37.76 -11.78 -48.06
C PRO A 112 -37.54 -10.27 -48.09
N PHE A 113 -37.35 -9.67 -46.91
CA PHE A 113 -37.01 -8.25 -46.77
C PHE A 113 -35.52 -8.06 -47.02
N THR A 114 -35.18 -7.19 -47.97
CA THR A 114 -33.81 -6.82 -48.31
C THR A 114 -33.57 -5.33 -48.08
N ASN A 115 -32.32 -4.89 -48.23
CA ASN A 115 -31.97 -3.47 -48.12
C ASN A 115 -32.59 -2.58 -49.22
N THR A 116 -33.31 -3.14 -50.19
CA THR A 116 -34.00 -2.39 -51.25
C THR A 116 -35.51 -2.65 -51.27
N THR A 117 -36.05 -3.53 -50.43
CA THR A 117 -37.51 -3.72 -50.39
C THR A 117 -38.23 -2.53 -49.78
N HIS A 118 -39.38 -2.15 -50.34
CA HIS A 118 -40.25 -1.14 -49.77
C HIS A 118 -41.17 -1.77 -48.71
N ILE A 119 -41.08 -1.29 -47.47
CA ILE A 119 -41.66 -1.95 -46.29
C ILE A 119 -42.54 -0.97 -45.53
N THR A 120 -43.73 -1.44 -45.15
CA THR A 120 -44.71 -0.69 -44.38
C THR A 120 -45.25 -1.50 -43.22
N ALA A 121 -45.49 -0.84 -42.09
CA ALA A 121 -46.16 -1.41 -40.93
C ALA A 121 -47.53 -0.76 -40.73
N ASN A 122 -48.50 -1.55 -40.29
CA ASN A 122 -49.75 -1.01 -39.79
C ASN A 122 -49.60 -0.64 -38.31
N LYS A 123 -49.93 0.60 -37.95
CA LYS A 123 -49.81 1.12 -36.60
C LYS A 123 -50.72 0.43 -35.58
N LEU A 124 -51.92 0.03 -35.99
CA LEU A 124 -52.91 -0.58 -35.09
C LEU A 124 -52.55 -2.03 -34.78
N SER A 125 -52.32 -2.84 -35.83
CA SER A 125 -52.01 -4.25 -35.66
C SER A 125 -50.53 -4.54 -35.38
N GLY A 126 -49.64 -3.61 -35.72
CA GLY A 126 -48.19 -3.78 -35.60
C GLY A 126 -47.57 -4.72 -36.65
N ASN A 127 -48.36 -5.27 -37.57
CA ASN A 127 -47.86 -6.21 -38.58
C ASN A 127 -47.09 -5.50 -39.69
N VAL A 128 -45.97 -6.10 -40.11
CA VAL A 128 -45.08 -5.55 -41.14
C VAL A 128 -45.27 -6.28 -42.47
N PHE A 129 -45.49 -5.50 -43.54
CA PHE A 129 -45.76 -5.99 -44.88
C PHE A 129 -44.83 -5.37 -45.93
N CYS A 130 -44.68 -6.06 -47.07
CA CYS A 130 -44.22 -5.39 -48.29
C CYS A 130 -45.28 -4.38 -48.72
N TYR A 131 -44.86 -3.17 -49.08
CA TYR A 131 -45.77 -2.13 -49.55
C TYR A 131 -46.53 -2.54 -50.82
N GLU A 132 -45.91 -3.36 -51.68
CA GLU A 132 -46.57 -3.95 -52.85
C GLU A 132 -47.84 -4.73 -52.49
N ALA A 133 -47.83 -5.47 -51.36
CA ALA A 133 -48.98 -6.23 -50.90
C ALA A 133 -50.11 -5.30 -50.46
N VAL A 134 -49.76 -4.27 -49.68
CA VAL A 134 -50.70 -3.26 -49.18
C VAL A 134 -51.27 -2.42 -50.35
N ASP A 135 -50.44 -2.05 -51.32
CA ASP A 135 -50.86 -1.28 -52.48
C ASP A 135 -51.86 -2.05 -53.35
N GLN A 136 -51.57 -3.33 -53.63
CA GLN A 136 -52.43 -4.16 -54.47
C GLN A 136 -53.72 -4.59 -53.77
N LEU A 137 -53.65 -5.01 -52.50
CA LEU A 137 -54.78 -5.64 -51.80
C LEU A 137 -55.61 -4.66 -50.96
N ASN A 138 -55.01 -3.57 -50.46
CA ASN A 138 -55.71 -2.57 -49.67
C ASN A 138 -55.97 -1.28 -50.44
N ILE A 139 -54.94 -0.63 -50.96
CA ILE A 139 -55.05 0.74 -51.52
C ILE A 139 -55.84 0.74 -52.84
N LYS A 140 -55.45 -0.09 -53.81
CA LYS A 140 -56.09 -0.14 -55.14
C LYS A 140 -57.51 -0.69 -55.11
N VAL A 141 -57.77 -1.64 -54.21
CA VAL A 141 -59.09 -2.28 -54.04
C VAL A 141 -59.98 -1.50 -53.05
N ASN A 142 -59.43 -0.44 -52.43
CA ASN A 142 -60.09 0.37 -51.38
C ASN A 142 -60.61 -0.48 -50.20
N ASN A 143 -59.85 -1.52 -49.83
CA ASN A 143 -60.17 -2.43 -48.73
C ASN A 143 -59.26 -2.14 -47.53
N TRP A 144 -59.77 -1.42 -46.53
CA TRP A 144 -58.99 -0.94 -45.39
C TRP A 144 -59.05 -1.87 -44.17
N ARG A 145 -58.69 -3.13 -44.38
CA ARG A 145 -58.58 -4.15 -43.32
C ARG A 145 -57.22 -4.82 -43.33
N ASP A 146 -56.66 -5.09 -42.16
CA ASP A 146 -55.33 -5.66 -42.03
C ASP A 146 -55.25 -7.05 -42.67
N LEU A 147 -54.16 -7.31 -43.41
CA LEU A 147 -54.03 -8.52 -44.25
C LEU A 147 -53.88 -9.82 -43.46
N LEU A 148 -53.60 -9.74 -42.15
CA LEU A 148 -53.50 -10.90 -41.26
C LEU A 148 -54.57 -10.94 -40.18
N SER A 149 -54.85 -9.80 -39.54
CA SER A 149 -55.75 -9.73 -38.39
C SER A 149 -57.20 -9.34 -38.75
N ASP A 150 -57.45 -8.93 -40.01
CA ASP A 150 -58.73 -8.40 -40.49
C ASP A 150 -59.25 -7.16 -39.71
N GLU A 151 -58.37 -6.51 -38.91
CA GLU A 151 -58.71 -5.29 -38.17
C GLU A 151 -58.85 -4.08 -39.11
N PRO A 152 -59.91 -3.27 -38.97
CA PRO A 152 -60.08 -2.07 -39.79
C PRO A 152 -59.03 -1.01 -39.43
N PHE A 153 -58.39 -0.42 -40.44
CA PHE A 153 -57.40 0.65 -40.25
C PHE A 153 -57.62 1.78 -41.25
N THR A 154 -56.94 2.91 -41.11
CA THR A 154 -57.00 4.02 -42.08
C THR A 154 -55.66 4.23 -42.78
N ARG A 155 -55.64 4.95 -43.91
CA ARG A 155 -54.39 5.25 -44.62
C ARG A 155 -53.34 5.96 -43.74
N ALA A 156 -53.78 6.76 -42.76
CA ALA A 156 -52.90 7.46 -41.83
C ALA A 156 -52.22 6.52 -40.82
N ASP A 157 -52.74 5.30 -40.65
CA ASP A 157 -52.18 4.29 -39.75
C ASP A 157 -51.05 3.49 -40.41
N LEU A 158 -50.78 3.69 -41.70
CA LEU A 158 -49.65 3.05 -42.38
C LEU A 158 -48.36 3.85 -42.17
N VAL A 159 -47.38 3.21 -41.55
CA VAL A 159 -46.05 3.79 -41.31
C VAL A 159 -45.03 3.15 -42.26
N ILE A 160 -44.31 3.99 -43.01
CA ILE A 160 -43.27 3.53 -43.95
C ILE A 160 -41.96 3.35 -43.21
N ILE A 161 -41.52 2.09 -43.09
CA ILE A 161 -40.24 1.76 -42.44
C ILE A 161 -39.09 2.01 -43.42
N GLN A 162 -39.20 1.48 -44.63
CA GLN A 162 -38.15 1.57 -45.65
C GLN A 162 -38.76 1.91 -47.00
N CYS A 163 -38.21 2.93 -47.66
CA CYS A 163 -38.53 3.31 -49.02
C CYS A 163 -37.30 3.11 -49.92
N ILE A 164 -37.53 2.87 -51.21
CA ILE A 164 -36.47 2.75 -52.22
C ILE A 164 -35.84 4.12 -52.51
N ASP A 165 -36.64 5.18 -52.48
CA ASP A 165 -36.21 6.53 -52.88
C ASP A 165 -35.46 7.28 -51.78
N ASP A 166 -35.64 6.90 -50.51
CA ASP A 166 -34.99 7.54 -49.36
C ASP A 166 -33.92 6.64 -48.72
N LEU A 167 -32.75 6.59 -49.37
CA LEU A 167 -31.57 5.89 -48.83
C LEU A 167 -30.93 6.64 -47.67
N SER A 168 -31.29 7.90 -47.45
CA SER A 168 -30.64 8.77 -46.47
C SER A 168 -31.08 8.46 -45.04
N LYS A 169 -32.30 7.95 -44.88
CA LYS A 169 -32.91 7.56 -43.59
C LYS A 169 -32.09 6.54 -42.79
N PHE A 170 -31.36 5.65 -43.45
CA PHE A 170 -30.54 4.62 -42.78
C PHE A 170 -29.05 4.98 -42.68
N ASN A 171 -28.65 6.23 -42.96
CA ASN A 171 -27.26 6.63 -42.85
C ASN A 171 -26.88 6.93 -41.38
N ILE A 172 -26.04 6.07 -40.79
CA ILE A 172 -25.60 6.16 -39.40
C ILE A 172 -24.94 7.50 -39.09
N SER A 173 -24.20 8.05 -40.05
CA SER A 173 -23.50 9.34 -39.89
C SER A 173 -24.44 10.52 -39.67
N LYS A 174 -25.72 10.40 -40.04
CA LYS A 174 -26.72 11.47 -39.89
C LYS A 174 -27.54 11.36 -38.60
N PHE A 175 -27.43 10.26 -37.84
CA PHE A 175 -28.24 10.09 -36.63
C PHE A 175 -27.86 11.11 -35.56
N HIS A 176 -28.86 11.79 -35.00
CA HIS A 176 -28.68 12.83 -34.00
C HIS A 176 -27.84 12.36 -32.79
N HIS A 177 -28.10 11.16 -32.26
CA HIS A 177 -27.34 10.62 -31.13
C HIS A 177 -25.86 10.34 -31.47
N VAL A 178 -25.54 10.02 -32.73
CA VAL A 178 -24.17 9.82 -33.20
C VAL A 178 -23.46 11.17 -33.35
N LEU A 179 -24.12 12.15 -33.98
CA LEU A 179 -23.58 13.50 -34.20
C LEU A 179 -23.29 14.22 -32.88
N HIS A 180 -24.22 14.15 -31.93
CA HIS A 180 -24.09 14.82 -30.63
C HIS A 180 -23.45 13.92 -29.55
N SER A 181 -22.99 12.72 -29.93
CA SER A 181 -22.36 11.74 -29.01
C SER A 181 -23.18 11.49 -27.74
N LEU A 182 -24.51 11.41 -27.89
CA LEU A 182 -25.44 11.17 -26.79
C LEU A 182 -25.37 9.71 -26.37
N LYS A 183 -24.78 9.46 -25.21
CA LYS A 183 -24.65 8.11 -24.63
C LYS A 183 -25.35 8.02 -23.28
N ILE A 184 -25.90 6.84 -23.03
CA ILE A 184 -26.32 6.41 -21.71
C ILE A 184 -25.05 5.83 -21.07
N GLU A 185 -24.64 6.36 -19.92
CA GLU A 185 -23.51 5.78 -19.17
C GLU A 185 -24.09 4.67 -18.31
N ASP A 186 -23.66 3.44 -18.54
CA ASP A 186 -24.07 2.30 -17.70
C ASP A 186 -23.42 2.41 -16.32
N GLU A 187 -24.11 1.98 -15.27
CA GLU A 187 -23.58 2.04 -13.90
C GLU A 187 -22.21 1.39 -13.76
N GLU A 188 -21.95 0.34 -14.54
CA GLU A 188 -20.65 -0.35 -14.58
C GLU A 188 -19.53 0.55 -15.11
N THR A 189 -19.81 1.41 -16.10
CA THR A 189 -18.82 2.33 -16.67
C THR A 189 -18.48 3.47 -15.69
N VAL A 190 -19.44 3.91 -14.89
CA VAL A 190 -19.23 4.89 -13.82
C VAL A 190 -18.40 4.28 -12.69
N LYS A 191 -18.74 3.05 -12.28
CA LYS A 191 -18.00 2.29 -11.26
C LYS A 191 -16.56 1.97 -11.72
N ALA A 192 -16.35 1.71 -13.01
CA ALA A 192 -15.02 1.49 -13.58
C ALA A 192 -14.13 2.75 -13.58
N ARG A 193 -14.71 3.95 -13.59
CA ARG A 193 -13.93 5.20 -13.45
C ARG A 193 -13.45 5.43 -12.02
N THR A 194 -14.20 4.97 -11.02
CA THR A 194 -13.90 5.21 -9.60
C THR A 194 -12.94 4.18 -9.00
N ASP A 195 -13.03 2.90 -9.41
CA ASP A 195 -12.19 1.84 -8.84
C ASP A 195 -10.90 1.59 -9.63
N ALA A 196 -9.76 1.80 -8.98
CA ALA A 196 -8.43 1.53 -9.53
C ALA A 196 -8.23 0.05 -9.95
N LYS A 197 -8.90 -0.89 -9.28
CA LYS A 197 -8.89 -2.33 -9.64
C LYS A 197 -9.68 -2.63 -10.93
N MET A 198 -10.75 -1.90 -11.22
CA MET A 198 -11.58 -2.13 -12.41
C MET A 198 -11.00 -1.49 -13.67
N ARG A 199 -10.16 -0.45 -13.52
CA ARG A 199 -9.36 0.12 -14.62
C ARG A 199 -8.48 -0.89 -15.35
N LEU A 200 -8.07 -1.96 -14.66
CA LEU A 200 -7.22 -3.02 -15.21
C LEU A 200 -7.99 -4.06 -16.05
N LYS A 201 -9.33 -4.07 -16.05
CA LYS A 201 -10.10 -5.01 -16.89
C LYS A 201 -10.11 -4.64 -18.38
N CYS A 202 -9.87 -3.37 -18.72
CA CYS A 202 -9.78 -2.88 -20.10
C CYS A 202 -8.32 -2.80 -20.58
N VAL A 203 -7.53 -3.82 -20.27
CA VAL A 203 -6.09 -3.87 -20.55
C VAL A 203 -5.86 -4.90 -21.67
N SER A 204 -4.94 -4.60 -22.60
CA SER A 204 -4.68 -5.47 -23.75
C SER A 204 -4.16 -6.84 -23.30
N GLN A 205 -4.35 -7.86 -24.14
CA GLN A 205 -3.91 -9.22 -23.80
C GLN A 205 -2.38 -9.29 -23.57
N ASP A 206 -1.59 -8.52 -24.32
CA ASP A 206 -0.14 -8.44 -24.18
C ASP A 206 0.28 -7.86 -22.81
N THR A 207 -0.44 -6.86 -22.33
CA THR A 207 -0.14 -6.22 -21.05
C THR A 207 -0.50 -7.12 -19.87
N GLN A 208 -1.50 -7.99 -20.02
CA GLN A 208 -1.79 -9.05 -19.04
C GLN A 208 -0.65 -10.07 -18.95
N GLN A 209 -0.12 -10.53 -20.10
CA GLN A 209 0.99 -11.48 -20.13
C GLN A 209 2.27 -10.91 -19.49
N ILE A 210 2.57 -9.64 -19.76
CA ILE A 210 3.72 -8.94 -19.16
C ILE A 210 3.55 -8.83 -17.64
N LEU A 211 2.35 -8.51 -17.17
CA LEU A 211 2.05 -8.44 -15.73
C LEU A 211 2.17 -9.82 -15.07
N ASP A 212 1.73 -10.88 -15.73
CA ASP A 212 1.84 -12.25 -15.23
C ASP A 212 3.31 -12.72 -15.16
N GLU A 213 4.11 -12.40 -16.18
CA GLU A 213 5.54 -12.68 -16.18
C GLU A 213 6.27 -11.86 -15.12
N PHE A 214 5.93 -10.58 -14.97
CA PHE A 214 6.45 -9.72 -13.92
C PHE A 214 6.11 -10.31 -12.55
N ASN A 215 4.85 -10.66 -12.27
CA ASN A 215 4.46 -11.23 -10.99
C ASN A 215 5.14 -12.58 -10.69
N ARG A 216 5.47 -13.37 -11.72
CA ARG A 216 6.21 -14.63 -11.57
C ARG A 216 7.70 -14.43 -11.28
N THR A 217 8.30 -13.44 -11.92
CA THR A 217 9.75 -13.18 -11.85
C THR A 217 10.12 -12.20 -10.74
N TYR A 218 9.17 -11.37 -10.33
CA TYR A 218 9.32 -10.39 -9.28
C TYR A 218 9.40 -11.09 -7.93
N LYS A 219 10.64 -11.22 -7.44
CA LYS A 219 10.88 -11.40 -6.01
C LYS A 219 10.87 -10.01 -5.41
N GLU A 220 9.88 -9.73 -4.57
CA GLU A 220 9.97 -8.59 -3.65
C GLU A 220 11.34 -8.67 -2.98
N ALA A 221 12.13 -7.61 -3.12
CA ALA A 221 13.32 -7.48 -2.30
C ALA A 221 12.83 -7.66 -0.87
N GLU A 222 13.35 -8.67 -0.15
CA GLU A 222 13.04 -8.85 1.26
C GLU A 222 13.28 -7.50 1.90
N LYS A 223 12.18 -6.82 2.24
CA LYS A 223 12.24 -5.70 3.15
C LYS A 223 12.75 -6.37 4.41
N LYS A 224 14.06 -6.28 4.66
CA LYS A 224 14.53 -6.26 6.03
C LYS A 224 13.60 -5.23 6.67
N GLU A 225 12.72 -5.71 7.55
CA GLU A 225 12.00 -4.81 8.42
C GLU A 225 13.09 -4.03 9.12
N GLU A 226 13.42 -2.86 8.60
CA GLU A 226 14.18 -1.88 9.33
C GLU A 226 13.27 -1.60 10.52
N GLU A 227 13.61 -2.20 11.66
CA GLU A 227 12.93 -1.97 12.93
C GLU A 227 12.69 -0.46 12.99
N GLY A 228 11.41 -0.04 12.92
CA GLY A 228 11.08 1.37 12.75
C GLY A 228 11.89 2.21 13.73
N ASP A 229 12.62 3.21 13.20
CA ASP A 229 13.64 3.96 13.96
C ASP A 229 13.13 4.28 15.37
N ARG A 230 13.65 3.54 16.36
CA ARG A 230 13.22 3.70 17.75
C ARG A 230 13.56 5.12 18.17
N VAL A 231 12.62 5.84 18.78
CA VAL A 231 12.88 7.20 19.27
C VAL A 231 13.65 7.10 20.59
N ALA A 232 14.79 7.81 20.66
CA ALA A 232 15.60 7.85 21.88
C ALA A 232 14.86 8.62 23.01
N ASP A 233 14.65 7.94 24.12
CA ASP A 233 14.36 8.51 25.43
C ASP A 233 15.61 9.10 26.08
N LYS A 234 15.40 9.84 27.18
CA LYS A 234 16.48 10.43 27.97
C LYS A 234 17.48 9.40 28.51
N PHE A 235 17.02 8.17 28.75
CA PHE A 235 17.84 7.12 29.37
C PHE A 235 18.60 6.26 28.36
N ASN A 236 18.12 6.15 27.13
CA ASN A 236 18.73 5.33 26.08
C ASN A 236 19.37 6.19 24.96
N ALA A 237 19.37 7.52 25.07
CA ALA A 237 20.14 8.38 24.18
C ALA A 237 21.65 8.18 24.41
N ALA A 238 22.35 7.73 23.38
CA ALA A 238 23.81 7.66 23.38
C ALA A 238 24.43 9.07 23.33
N HIS A 239 25.69 9.17 23.76
CA HIS A 239 26.49 10.39 23.62
C HIS A 239 26.92 10.68 22.16
N TYR A 240 26.71 9.73 21.24
CA TYR A 240 27.03 9.85 19.82
C TYR A 240 25.75 9.82 18.97
N SER A 241 25.81 10.38 17.76
CA SER A 241 24.68 10.47 16.83
C SER A 241 24.55 9.22 15.95
N GLN A 242 23.39 9.05 15.30
CA GLN A 242 23.15 7.97 14.32
C GLN A 242 24.00 8.09 13.05
N GLY A 243 24.69 9.22 12.85
CA GLY A 243 25.54 9.44 11.67
C GLY A 243 24.80 9.72 10.37
N LYS A 244 23.47 9.68 10.32
CA LYS A 244 22.67 9.89 9.11
C LYS A 244 22.88 11.27 8.47
N VAL A 245 22.92 12.36 9.26
CA VAL A 245 23.25 13.72 8.78
C VAL A 245 24.64 13.79 8.13
N SER A 246 25.62 13.10 8.71
CA SER A 246 26.98 13.04 8.14
C SER A 246 26.99 12.19 6.87
N ALA A 247 26.27 11.07 6.85
CA ALA A 247 26.14 10.21 5.68
C ALA A 247 25.47 10.95 4.52
N SER A 248 24.38 11.66 4.76
CA SER A 248 23.68 12.46 3.75
C SER A 248 24.49 13.65 3.25
N PHE A 249 25.39 14.20 4.07
CA PHE A 249 26.31 15.24 3.64
C PHE A 249 27.40 14.70 2.70
N THR A 250 27.85 13.46 2.92
CA THR A 250 28.98 12.86 2.19
C THR A 250 28.59 11.95 1.02
N SER A 251 27.35 11.45 0.97
CA SER A 251 26.89 10.46 0.00
C SER A 251 25.76 11.01 -0.86
N THR A 252 25.86 10.81 -2.17
CA THR A 252 24.80 11.16 -3.14
C THR A 252 23.66 10.13 -3.18
N SER A 253 23.82 8.99 -2.51
CA SER A 253 22.84 7.89 -2.51
C SER A 253 21.90 7.90 -1.29
N VAL A 254 22.13 8.80 -0.33
CA VAL A 254 21.36 8.90 0.92
C VAL A 254 20.54 10.18 0.90
N ASP A 255 19.28 10.11 1.33
CA ASP A 255 18.41 11.27 1.41
C ASP A 255 18.97 12.34 2.38
N VAL A 256 18.71 13.61 2.07
CA VAL A 256 19.23 14.74 2.84
C VAL A 256 18.55 14.81 4.21
N GLU A 257 19.31 14.53 5.27
CA GLU A 257 18.87 14.72 6.65
C GLU A 257 19.51 15.97 7.26
N THR A 258 18.71 16.79 7.94
CA THR A 258 19.14 18.06 8.54
C THR A 258 19.17 18.04 10.07
N THR A 259 18.57 17.03 10.70
CA THR A 259 18.43 16.95 12.16
C THR A 259 19.31 15.85 12.72
N GLN A 260 20.26 16.21 13.59
CA GLN A 260 21.07 15.23 14.31
C GLN A 260 20.24 14.53 15.39
N VAL A 261 20.09 13.22 15.27
CA VAL A 261 19.44 12.36 16.27
C VAL A 261 20.51 11.54 16.99
N ALA A 262 20.41 11.47 18.32
CA ALA A 262 21.27 10.62 19.13
C ALA A 262 21.03 9.14 18.80
N ALA A 263 22.09 8.33 18.76
CA ALA A 263 21.93 6.88 18.59
C ALA A 263 21.20 6.28 19.80
N VAL A 264 20.40 5.24 19.56
CA VAL A 264 19.65 4.55 20.61
C VAL A 264 20.52 3.45 21.20
N LEU A 265 20.80 3.51 22.49
CA LEU A 265 21.38 2.42 23.26
C LEU A 265 20.36 1.29 23.40
N GLU A 266 20.83 0.05 23.30
CA GLU A 266 20.00 -1.13 23.61
C GLU A 266 19.48 -1.05 25.05
N ASP A 267 18.22 -1.43 25.27
CA ASP A 267 17.58 -1.40 26.59
C ASP A 267 18.34 -2.23 27.64
N ASP A 268 18.99 -3.31 27.20
CA ASP A 268 19.80 -4.18 28.05
C ASP A 268 21.01 -3.43 28.64
N VAL A 269 21.68 -2.58 27.87
CA VAL A 269 22.84 -1.79 28.34
C VAL A 269 22.43 -0.78 29.41
N VAL A 270 21.29 -0.13 29.22
CA VAL A 270 20.72 0.85 30.18
C VAL A 270 20.33 0.17 31.49
N ARG A 271 19.77 -1.04 31.39
CA ARG A 271 19.39 -1.88 32.53
C ARG A 271 20.59 -2.37 33.31
N TYR A 272 21.60 -2.88 32.62
CA TYR A 272 22.82 -3.41 33.20
C TYR A 272 23.58 -2.42 34.09
N HIS A 273 23.56 -1.12 33.75
CA HIS A 273 24.19 -0.10 34.60
C HIS A 273 23.56 0.02 36.00
N ARG A 274 22.31 -0.44 36.17
CA ARG A 274 21.57 -0.40 37.45
C ARG A 274 21.72 -1.67 38.29
N VAL A 275 22.17 -2.76 37.67
CA VAL A 275 22.37 -4.05 38.35
C VAL A 275 23.73 -4.03 39.07
N LYS A 276 23.67 -3.90 40.40
CA LYS A 276 24.85 -3.86 41.32
C LYS A 276 24.79 -4.91 42.43
N LYS A 277 23.81 -5.81 42.37
CA LYS A 277 23.62 -6.90 43.33
C LYS A 277 23.82 -8.22 42.62
N LYS A 278 24.38 -9.17 43.34
CA LYS A 278 24.48 -10.57 42.92
C LYS A 278 23.13 -11.28 43.00
N GLY A 279 22.91 -12.23 42.11
CA GLY A 279 21.73 -13.10 42.10
C GLY A 279 21.97 -14.39 42.89
N TYR A 280 20.89 -15.00 43.38
CA TYR A 280 20.94 -16.30 44.07
C TYR A 280 19.89 -17.24 43.49
N VAL A 281 20.32 -18.44 43.12
CA VAL A 281 19.48 -19.49 42.52
C VAL A 281 19.70 -20.80 43.28
N SER A 282 18.63 -21.53 43.56
CA SER A 282 18.68 -22.88 44.14
C SER A 282 18.17 -23.90 43.17
N PHE A 283 19.02 -24.88 42.90
CA PHE A 283 18.72 -26.05 42.11
C PHE A 283 18.29 -27.20 43.02
N LYS A 284 17.06 -27.67 42.86
CA LYS A 284 16.63 -28.94 43.44
C LYS A 284 16.95 -30.03 42.43
N THR A 285 17.91 -30.89 42.77
CA THR A 285 18.29 -32.04 41.93
C THR A 285 17.88 -33.33 42.60
N SER A 286 17.83 -34.43 41.85
CA SER A 286 17.55 -35.77 42.37
C SER A 286 18.49 -36.21 43.51
N VAL A 287 19.71 -35.66 43.55
CA VAL A 287 20.74 -35.98 44.56
C VAL A 287 20.66 -35.03 45.77
N GLY A 288 20.03 -33.87 45.62
CA GLY A 288 19.89 -32.87 46.68
C GLY A 288 19.85 -31.42 46.16
N THR A 289 19.90 -30.46 47.09
CA THR A 289 19.84 -29.03 46.74
C THR A 289 21.22 -28.42 46.53
N LEU A 290 21.36 -27.57 45.52
CA LEU A 290 22.56 -26.79 45.20
C LEU A 290 22.23 -25.30 45.17
N ASN A 291 22.91 -24.50 45.99
CA ASN A 291 22.74 -23.05 46.03
C ASN A 291 23.87 -22.37 45.26
N LEU A 292 23.48 -21.52 44.32
CA LEU A 292 24.37 -20.82 43.39
C LEU A 292 24.31 -19.32 43.64
N GLU A 293 25.48 -18.69 43.67
CA GLU A 293 25.67 -17.24 43.65
C GLU A 293 26.06 -16.84 42.23
N VAL A 294 25.28 -15.94 41.62
CA VAL A 294 25.44 -15.49 40.23
C VAL A 294 25.98 -14.06 40.23
N TYR A 295 27.04 -13.81 39.45
CA TYR A 295 27.73 -12.53 39.38
C TYR A 295 27.10 -11.58 38.36
N CYS A 296 25.89 -11.11 38.66
CA CYS A 296 25.12 -10.21 37.80
C CYS A 296 25.82 -8.88 37.50
N ASP A 297 26.71 -8.41 38.38
CA ASP A 297 27.39 -7.11 38.22
C ASP A 297 28.50 -7.17 37.18
N THR A 298 29.26 -8.27 37.16
CA THR A 298 30.45 -8.40 36.32
C THR A 298 30.14 -9.01 34.96
N VAL A 299 29.21 -9.95 34.92
CA VAL A 299 28.90 -10.82 33.78
C VAL A 299 27.39 -10.77 33.53
N GLN A 300 26.95 -9.64 33.01
CA GLN A 300 25.54 -9.25 32.95
C GLN A 300 24.75 -10.09 31.96
N LYS A 301 25.28 -10.33 30.74
CA LYS A 301 24.55 -11.09 29.72
C LYS A 301 24.40 -12.56 30.11
N ALA A 302 25.48 -13.20 30.56
CA ALA A 302 25.39 -14.61 30.96
C ALA A 302 24.48 -14.78 32.19
N ALA A 303 24.58 -13.88 33.17
CA ALA A 303 23.73 -13.90 34.35
C ALA A 303 22.25 -13.68 34.03
N GLU A 304 21.91 -12.72 33.16
CA GLU A 304 20.53 -12.48 32.74
C GLU A 304 19.96 -13.69 32.02
N ASN A 305 20.72 -14.26 31.07
CA ASN A 305 20.34 -15.47 30.35
C ASN A 305 20.04 -16.61 31.33
N PHE A 306 20.93 -16.85 32.30
CA PHE A 306 20.76 -17.90 33.28
C PHE A 306 19.53 -17.69 34.19
N ILE A 307 19.39 -16.50 34.79
CA ILE A 307 18.28 -16.20 35.71
C ILE A 307 16.93 -16.25 34.99
N ARG A 308 16.84 -15.72 33.77
CA ARG A 308 15.59 -15.76 32.99
C ARG A 308 15.24 -17.17 32.52
N LEU A 309 16.21 -18.00 32.15
CA LEU A 309 15.95 -19.40 31.83
C LEU A 309 15.46 -20.18 33.06
N CYS A 310 16.01 -19.89 34.25
CA CYS A 310 15.49 -20.44 35.51
C CYS A 310 14.05 -19.97 35.78
N ASP A 311 13.76 -18.68 35.63
CA ASP A 311 12.42 -18.11 35.88
C ASP A 311 11.35 -18.63 34.91
N ARG A 312 11.74 -19.00 33.68
CA ARG A 312 10.86 -19.64 32.69
C ARG A 312 10.63 -21.14 32.95
N GLY A 313 11.34 -21.75 33.91
CA GLY A 313 11.34 -23.19 34.12
C GLY A 313 12.04 -23.98 33.00
N TYR A 314 12.95 -23.35 32.25
CA TYR A 314 13.61 -23.98 31.10
C TYR A 314 14.51 -25.16 31.49
N TYR A 315 15.06 -25.11 32.71
CA TYR A 315 15.94 -26.16 33.22
C TYR A 315 15.19 -27.26 33.98
N ASP A 316 13.87 -27.14 34.18
CA ASP A 316 13.09 -28.11 34.94
C ASP A 316 13.00 -29.44 34.16
N GLY A 317 13.36 -30.53 34.82
CA GLY A 317 13.46 -31.87 34.23
C GLY A 317 14.73 -32.12 33.40
N THR A 318 15.64 -31.14 33.27
CA THR A 318 16.86 -31.32 32.46
C THR A 318 17.88 -32.24 33.14
N LYS A 319 18.65 -32.99 32.33
CA LYS A 319 19.67 -33.92 32.82
C LYS A 319 21.06 -33.30 32.80
N PHE A 320 21.90 -33.71 33.73
CA PHE A 320 23.35 -33.55 33.59
C PHE A 320 23.88 -34.64 32.67
N HIS A 321 24.02 -34.34 31.39
CA HIS A 321 24.37 -35.31 30.35
C HIS A 321 25.86 -35.65 30.31
N ARG A 322 26.72 -34.87 30.96
CA ARG A 322 28.17 -35.10 30.97
C ARG A 322 28.76 -34.85 32.36
N SER A 323 29.46 -35.83 32.90
CA SER A 323 30.18 -35.72 34.17
C SER A 323 31.57 -36.35 34.03
N ILE A 324 32.62 -35.60 34.38
CA ILE A 324 34.00 -36.08 34.40
C ILE A 324 34.54 -35.88 35.81
N ARG A 325 34.86 -36.99 36.48
CA ARG A 325 35.41 -36.99 37.84
C ARG A 325 36.65 -36.11 37.92
N HIS A 326 36.75 -35.32 38.99
CA HIS A 326 37.83 -34.34 39.24
C HIS A 326 37.99 -33.22 38.20
N PHE A 327 37.05 -33.08 37.26
CA PHE A 327 37.07 -32.04 36.26
C PHE A 327 35.81 -31.17 36.34
N MET A 328 34.69 -31.62 35.79
CA MET A 328 33.46 -30.83 35.73
C MET A 328 32.22 -31.69 35.47
N ILE A 329 31.06 -31.13 35.78
CA ILE A 329 29.74 -31.66 35.44
C ILE A 329 28.99 -30.63 34.61
N GLN A 330 28.43 -31.04 33.48
CA GLN A 330 27.78 -30.19 32.49
C GLN A 330 26.30 -30.58 32.36
N GLY A 331 25.46 -29.53 32.25
CA GLY A 331 24.02 -29.63 32.13
C GLY A 331 23.44 -28.43 31.38
N GLY A 332 22.13 -28.25 31.48
CA GLY A 332 21.43 -27.13 30.82
C GLY A 332 21.09 -27.37 29.35
N ASP A 333 21.04 -28.63 28.92
CA ASP A 333 20.52 -29.05 27.61
C ASP A 333 19.14 -29.72 27.81
N PRO A 334 18.03 -29.14 27.30
CA PRO A 334 16.72 -29.76 27.38
C PRO A 334 16.60 -31.09 26.65
N GLU A 335 17.36 -31.28 25.57
CA GLU A 335 17.33 -32.52 24.80
C GLU A 335 18.17 -33.62 25.46
N GLY A 336 19.13 -33.24 26.33
CA GLY A 336 20.05 -34.15 26.99
C GLY A 336 21.05 -34.82 26.04
N THR A 337 21.22 -34.32 24.80
CA THR A 337 22.12 -34.88 23.79
C THR A 337 23.54 -34.32 23.90
N GLY A 338 23.69 -33.15 24.52
CA GLY A 338 24.94 -32.40 24.67
C GLY A 338 25.18 -31.35 23.60
N ASN A 339 24.36 -31.31 22.53
CA ASN A 339 24.49 -30.34 21.44
C ASN A 339 23.34 -29.32 21.40
N GLY A 340 22.29 -29.53 22.21
CA GLY A 340 21.10 -28.70 22.23
C GLY A 340 21.24 -27.46 23.09
N GLY A 341 20.13 -26.77 23.30
CA GLY A 341 20.04 -25.58 24.13
C GLY A 341 20.03 -24.27 23.34
N GLU A 342 19.24 -23.32 23.82
CA GLU A 342 19.04 -22.00 23.21
C GLU A 342 19.14 -20.90 24.27
N SER A 343 19.64 -19.72 23.88
CA SER A 343 19.64 -18.55 24.77
C SER A 343 18.24 -17.93 24.83
N ILE A 344 18.03 -17.02 25.79
CA ILE A 344 16.77 -16.25 25.87
C ILE A 344 16.48 -15.39 24.63
N TRP A 345 17.51 -15.07 23.85
CA TRP A 345 17.44 -14.25 22.65
C TRP A 345 17.32 -15.08 21.36
N GLY A 346 17.29 -16.43 21.47
CA GLY A 346 17.28 -17.35 20.33
C GLY A 346 18.58 -17.42 19.52
N LYS A 347 19.55 -16.54 19.81
CA LYS A 347 20.87 -16.49 19.16
C LYS A 347 21.99 -16.70 20.18
N PRO A 348 23.15 -17.28 19.80
CA PRO A 348 24.30 -17.34 20.68
C PRO A 348 24.75 -15.93 21.10
N PHE A 349 25.28 -15.79 22.32
CA PHE A 349 25.73 -14.51 22.86
C PHE A 349 27.22 -14.50 23.20
N LYS A 350 27.78 -13.28 23.22
CA LYS A 350 29.21 -13.00 23.39
C LYS A 350 29.78 -13.53 24.71
N ASP A 351 31.07 -13.86 24.69
CA ASP A 351 31.83 -14.19 25.89
C ASP A 351 32.13 -12.95 26.74
N GLU A 352 32.15 -13.12 28.05
CA GLU A 352 32.35 -12.05 29.03
C GLU A 352 33.48 -12.41 30.00
N PHE A 353 34.72 -12.33 29.52
CA PHE A 353 35.90 -12.58 30.35
C PHE A 353 36.20 -11.40 31.28
N ARG A 354 36.60 -11.70 32.52
CA ARG A 354 37.01 -10.72 33.53
C ARG A 354 38.31 -11.18 34.17
N PRO A 355 39.30 -10.30 34.36
CA PRO A 355 40.59 -10.68 34.96
C PRO A 355 40.44 -11.16 36.42
N ASN A 356 39.39 -10.71 37.10
CA ASN A 356 39.11 -11.07 38.49
C ASN A 356 38.45 -12.46 38.64
N LEU A 357 37.97 -13.04 37.54
CA LEU A 357 37.30 -14.34 37.54
C LEU A 357 38.21 -15.37 36.87
N SER A 358 38.53 -16.42 37.62
CA SER A 358 39.30 -17.57 37.13
C SER A 358 38.71 -18.85 37.70
N HIS A 359 38.91 -19.97 37.02
CA HIS A 359 38.47 -21.30 37.45
C HIS A 359 39.37 -21.82 38.57
N LYS A 360 39.45 -21.08 39.67
CA LYS A 360 40.19 -21.43 40.89
C LYS A 360 39.19 -21.86 41.96
N GLY A 361 39.39 -23.06 42.49
CA GLY A 361 38.54 -23.66 43.50
C GLY A 361 37.51 -24.62 42.91
N ARG A 362 36.80 -25.29 43.80
CA ARG A 362 35.67 -26.19 43.49
C ARG A 362 34.37 -25.39 43.45
N GLY A 363 33.47 -25.77 42.55
CA GLY A 363 32.14 -25.18 42.44
C GLY A 363 32.10 -23.88 41.64
N VAL A 364 33.05 -23.61 40.75
CA VAL A 364 32.94 -22.47 39.82
C VAL A 364 31.94 -22.82 38.73
N LEU A 365 30.99 -21.91 38.45
CA LEU A 365 29.91 -22.05 37.49
C LEU A 365 30.25 -21.27 36.20
N SER A 366 30.18 -21.92 35.05
CA SER A 366 30.66 -21.36 33.78
C SER A 366 29.81 -21.83 32.59
N MET A 367 29.74 -21.01 31.53
CA MET A 367 28.98 -21.33 30.32
C MET A 367 29.75 -22.32 29.43
N ALA A 368 29.05 -23.31 28.90
CA ALA A 368 29.58 -24.17 27.85
C ALA A 368 29.41 -23.47 26.48
N ASN A 369 30.42 -23.60 25.62
CA ASN A 369 30.43 -23.01 24.28
C ASN A 369 31.10 -23.96 23.28
N SER A 370 30.92 -23.70 21.99
CA SER A 370 31.51 -24.47 20.87
C SER A 370 32.58 -23.67 20.12
N GLY A 371 33.04 -22.56 20.71
CA GLY A 371 33.92 -21.57 20.11
C GLY A 371 33.67 -20.18 20.68
N PRO A 372 34.46 -19.18 20.27
CA PRO A 372 34.30 -17.81 20.74
C PRO A 372 32.89 -17.26 20.45
N ASP A 373 32.29 -16.60 21.43
CA ASP A 373 30.98 -15.92 21.34
C ASP A 373 29.78 -16.83 20.99
N THR A 374 29.86 -18.11 21.37
CA THR A 374 28.80 -19.11 21.07
C THR A 374 28.02 -19.59 22.29
N ASN A 375 27.88 -18.77 23.33
CA ASN A 375 27.16 -19.18 24.54
C ASN A 375 25.65 -19.33 24.30
N LYS A 376 25.05 -20.39 24.84
CA LYS A 376 23.60 -20.70 24.75
C LYS A 376 22.98 -20.90 26.14
N SER A 377 22.35 -22.04 26.43
CA SER A 377 21.81 -22.39 27.76
C SER A 377 22.72 -23.30 28.57
N GLN A 378 23.63 -24.04 27.93
CA GLN A 378 24.42 -25.04 28.61
C GLN A 378 25.46 -24.42 29.55
N PHE A 379 25.62 -25.04 30.72
CA PHE A 379 26.56 -24.61 31.73
C PHE A 379 27.25 -25.82 32.36
N PHE A 380 28.39 -25.58 33.01
CA PHE A 380 29.08 -26.59 33.78
C PHE A 380 29.54 -26.05 35.14
N ILE A 381 29.67 -26.98 36.09
CA ILE A 381 30.19 -26.74 37.43
C ILE A 381 31.50 -27.52 37.56
N THR A 382 32.55 -26.84 37.99
CA THR A 382 33.88 -27.45 38.17
C THR A 382 34.00 -28.20 39.50
N TYR A 383 34.65 -29.37 39.48
CA TYR A 383 34.99 -30.11 40.70
C TYR A 383 36.35 -29.71 41.28
N ARG A 384 37.22 -29.13 40.46
CA ARG A 384 38.59 -28.69 40.79
C ARG A 384 38.94 -27.41 40.05
N SER A 385 39.98 -26.72 40.51
CA SER A 385 40.62 -25.63 39.77
C SER A 385 41.07 -26.09 38.38
N CYS A 386 40.62 -25.39 37.34
CA CYS A 386 40.87 -25.72 35.93
C CYS A 386 41.38 -24.48 35.16
N PRO A 387 42.64 -24.04 35.37
CA PRO A 387 43.16 -22.80 34.79
C PRO A 387 43.22 -22.81 33.25
N HIS A 388 43.20 -23.99 32.62
CA HIS A 388 43.20 -24.13 31.16
C HIS A 388 41.86 -23.75 30.49
N LEU A 389 40.80 -23.54 31.29
CA LEU A 389 39.50 -23.05 30.85
C LEU A 389 39.37 -21.52 30.98
N ASP A 390 40.33 -20.87 31.64
CA ASP A 390 40.36 -19.41 31.77
C ASP A 390 40.44 -18.77 30.37
N VAL A 391 39.68 -17.70 30.16
CA VAL A 391 39.58 -16.97 28.87
C VAL A 391 38.99 -17.82 27.72
N LYS A 392 38.47 -19.02 28.00
CA LYS A 392 37.71 -19.83 27.04
C LYS A 392 36.24 -19.90 27.38
N HIS A 393 35.92 -20.02 28.66
CA HIS A 393 34.54 -20.11 29.15
C HIS A 393 34.20 -18.94 30.05
N THR A 394 33.01 -18.39 29.86
CA THR A 394 32.51 -17.27 30.65
C THR A 394 32.11 -17.76 32.05
N ILE A 395 32.82 -17.31 33.08
CA ILE A 395 32.51 -17.60 34.49
C ILE A 395 31.43 -16.63 34.95
N PHE A 396 30.26 -17.13 35.32
CA PHE A 396 29.14 -16.28 35.71
C PHE A 396 28.64 -16.50 37.14
N GLY A 397 29.22 -17.44 37.89
CA GLY A 397 28.85 -17.66 39.28
C GLY A 397 29.71 -18.70 40.01
N ARG A 398 29.26 -19.08 41.21
CA ARG A 398 29.83 -20.16 42.01
C ARG A 398 28.78 -20.84 42.89
N VAL A 399 29.06 -22.08 43.29
CA VAL A 399 28.30 -22.82 44.29
C VAL A 399 28.65 -22.26 45.68
N VAL A 400 27.64 -21.86 46.44
CA VAL A 400 27.78 -21.35 47.81
C VAL A 400 27.21 -22.30 48.86
N GLY A 401 26.32 -23.22 48.47
CA GLY A 401 25.75 -24.23 49.36
C GLY A 401 25.44 -25.52 48.60
N GLY A 402 25.43 -26.65 49.32
CA GLY A 402 25.25 -27.97 48.70
C GLY A 402 26.53 -28.60 48.15
N LEU A 403 27.71 -28.25 48.69
CA LEU A 403 28.97 -28.88 48.28
C LEU A 403 28.97 -30.41 48.51
N THR A 404 28.23 -30.89 49.51
CA THR A 404 27.99 -32.31 49.75
C THR A 404 27.22 -32.96 48.60
N THR A 405 26.18 -32.30 48.09
CA THR A 405 25.43 -32.70 46.90
C THR A 405 26.35 -32.77 45.68
N LEU A 406 27.21 -31.75 45.50
CA LEU A 406 28.17 -31.73 44.40
C LEU A 406 29.18 -32.89 44.50
N SER A 407 29.61 -33.26 45.71
CA SER A 407 30.44 -34.46 45.95
C SER A 407 29.69 -35.76 45.69
N ALA A 408 28.42 -35.85 46.04
CA ALA A 408 27.59 -37.02 45.71
C ALA A 408 27.40 -37.17 44.19
N MET A 409 27.19 -36.07 43.47
CA MET A 409 27.12 -36.06 42.00
C MET A 409 28.45 -36.49 41.34
N GLU A 410 29.59 -36.15 41.94
CA GLU A 410 30.92 -36.58 41.46
C GLU A 410 31.17 -38.08 41.71
N ALA A 411 30.59 -38.64 42.77
CA ALA A 411 30.77 -40.05 43.14
C ALA A 411 30.05 -41.02 42.20
N ILE A 412 29.05 -40.57 41.44
CA ILE A 412 28.33 -41.39 40.47
C ILE A 412 29.29 -41.85 39.37
N GLU A 413 29.16 -43.12 38.97
CA GLU A 413 29.95 -43.71 37.89
C GLU A 413 29.44 -43.24 36.52
N THR A 414 30.35 -43.10 35.57
CA THR A 414 30.09 -42.56 34.22
C THR A 414 30.49 -43.58 33.16
N ASP A 415 29.73 -43.66 32.08
CA ASP A 415 30.02 -44.50 30.91
C ASP A 415 31.20 -43.93 30.10
N ASN A 416 31.67 -44.69 29.10
CA ASN A 416 32.77 -44.34 28.19
C ASN A 416 32.55 -43.05 27.38
N LYS A 417 31.32 -42.54 27.34
CA LYS A 417 30.94 -41.26 26.69
C LYS A 417 30.76 -40.11 27.70
N ASP A 418 31.25 -40.26 28.92
CA ASP A 418 31.10 -39.32 30.05
C ASP A 418 29.64 -39.13 30.54
N PHE A 419 28.70 -39.99 30.13
CA PHE A 419 27.30 -39.95 30.60
C PHE A 419 27.21 -40.61 31.99
N PRO A 420 26.61 -39.97 32.99
CA PRO A 420 26.33 -40.61 34.28
C PRO A 420 25.47 -41.87 34.11
N ILE A 421 25.83 -42.97 34.79
CA ILE A 421 25.03 -44.22 34.78
C ILE A 421 23.70 -44.00 35.49
N GLU A 422 23.72 -43.27 36.60
CA GLU A 422 22.52 -42.80 37.28
C GLU A 422 22.13 -41.42 36.75
N ASP A 423 20.91 -41.31 36.22
CA ASP A 423 20.36 -40.05 35.69
C ASP A 423 20.28 -38.98 36.79
N ILE A 424 21.17 -37.98 36.75
CA ILE A 424 21.07 -36.80 37.61
C ILE A 424 20.18 -35.77 36.93
N ARG A 425 19.01 -35.49 37.52
CA ARG A 425 18.02 -34.57 36.98
C ARG A 425 17.93 -33.31 37.83
N LEU A 426 17.79 -32.16 37.18
CA LEU A 426 17.35 -30.94 37.81
C LEU A 426 15.82 -30.96 37.85
N GLU A 427 15.23 -31.06 39.03
CA GLU A 427 13.77 -31.11 39.20
C GLU A 427 13.16 -29.71 39.10
N GLU A 428 13.77 -28.74 39.78
CA GLU A 428 13.25 -27.38 39.86
C GLU A 428 14.38 -26.36 40.05
N ALA A 429 14.35 -25.27 39.29
CA ALA A 429 15.23 -24.12 39.46
C ALA A 429 14.52 -22.93 40.11
N VAL A 430 14.78 -22.68 41.40
CA VAL A 430 14.15 -21.59 42.16
C VAL A 430 15.07 -20.37 42.23
N VAL A 431 14.62 -19.22 41.73
CA VAL A 431 15.34 -17.95 41.84
C VAL A 431 14.97 -17.25 43.15
N PHE A 432 15.93 -17.12 44.08
CA PHE A 432 15.71 -16.45 45.36
C PHE A 432 15.86 -14.93 45.27
N VAL A 433 16.88 -14.47 44.56
CA VAL A 433 17.18 -13.04 44.41
C VAL A 433 17.40 -12.76 42.93
N ASP A 434 16.46 -12.01 42.35
CA ASP A 434 16.52 -11.55 40.97
C ASP A 434 16.81 -10.03 40.92
N PRO A 435 18.07 -9.63 40.73
CA PRO A 435 18.43 -8.22 40.65
C PRO A 435 17.97 -7.55 39.33
N PHE A 436 17.67 -8.33 38.28
CA PHE A 436 17.22 -7.80 37.00
C PHE A 436 15.75 -7.36 37.08
N LYS A 437 14.89 -8.13 37.75
CA LYS A 437 13.49 -7.71 38.01
C LYS A 437 13.39 -6.43 38.82
N GLU A 438 14.28 -6.23 39.80
CA GLU A 438 14.35 -4.98 40.56
C GLU A 438 14.73 -3.80 39.66
N ALA A 439 15.76 -3.95 38.83
CA ALA A 439 16.21 -2.93 37.88
C ALA A 439 15.12 -2.58 36.85
N ASP A 440 14.38 -3.58 36.35
CA ASP A 440 13.29 -3.39 35.39
C ASP A 440 12.14 -2.58 35.99
N LYS A 441 11.76 -2.86 37.23
CA LYS A 441 10.71 -2.11 37.95
C LYS A 441 11.13 -0.66 38.18
N GLN A 442 12.38 -0.44 38.60
CA GLN A 442 12.92 0.91 38.81
C GLN A 442 12.93 1.71 37.50
N LEU A 443 13.42 1.11 36.42
CA LEU A 443 13.49 1.76 35.12
C LEU A 443 12.09 2.06 34.55
N ALA A 444 11.13 1.15 34.73
CA ALA A 444 9.76 1.36 34.30
C ALA A 444 9.10 2.54 35.04
N GLU A 445 9.34 2.68 36.34
CA GLU A 445 8.82 3.79 37.14
C GLU A 445 9.49 5.12 36.76
N GLU A 446 10.82 5.14 36.61
CA GLU A 446 11.56 6.32 36.14
C GLU A 446 11.06 6.80 34.77
N ARG A 447 10.83 5.86 33.83
CA ARG A 447 10.28 6.17 32.50
C ARG A 447 8.85 6.73 32.61
N ARG A 448 7.98 6.15 33.45
CA ARG A 448 6.62 6.66 33.67
C ARG A 448 6.63 8.11 34.16
N VAL A 449 7.39 8.39 35.21
CA VAL A 449 7.52 9.73 35.78
C VAL A 449 8.05 10.73 34.75
N GLU A 450 9.05 10.37 33.94
CA GLU A 450 9.59 11.26 32.91
C GLU A 450 8.57 11.50 31.78
N THR A 451 7.81 10.48 31.37
CA THR A 451 6.76 10.66 30.34
C THR A 451 5.62 11.55 30.82
N GLU A 452 5.26 11.47 32.11
CA GLU A 452 4.27 12.37 32.71
C GLU A 452 4.78 13.82 32.74
N LYS A 453 6.03 14.03 33.18
CA LYS A 453 6.67 15.36 33.14
C LYS A 453 6.70 15.95 31.73
N ARG A 454 7.14 15.18 30.73
CA ARG A 454 7.16 15.61 29.33
C ARG A 454 5.77 15.98 28.81
N LYS A 455 4.72 15.22 29.16
CA LYS A 455 3.34 15.52 28.77
C LYS A 455 2.85 16.83 29.39
N VAL A 456 3.19 17.09 30.65
CA VAL A 456 2.86 18.36 31.33
C VAL A 456 3.58 19.53 30.67
N GLU A 457 4.90 19.43 30.46
CA GLU A 457 5.69 20.47 29.79
C GLU A 457 5.18 20.74 28.38
N GLU A 458 4.86 19.72 27.59
CA GLU A 458 4.28 19.89 26.25
C GLU A 458 2.90 20.56 26.29
N ALA A 459 2.06 20.23 27.26
CA ALA A 459 0.75 20.84 27.43
C ALA A 459 0.87 22.33 27.79
N GLU A 460 1.83 22.68 28.66
CA GLU A 460 2.17 24.06 28.99
C GLU A 460 2.74 24.82 27.79
N LEU A 461 3.63 24.22 27.01
CA LEU A 461 4.22 24.87 25.84
C LEU A 461 3.19 25.07 24.73
N LYS A 462 2.25 24.13 24.56
CA LYS A 462 1.08 24.27 23.67
C LYS A 462 0.11 25.35 24.17
N SER A 463 -0.12 25.46 25.48
CA SER A 463 -0.98 26.52 26.03
C SER A 463 -0.33 27.90 25.87
N GLN A 464 0.97 28.04 26.11
CA GLN A 464 1.73 29.27 25.88
C GLN A 464 1.74 29.66 24.40
N LYS A 465 1.92 28.71 23.46
CA LYS A 465 1.79 28.98 22.01
C LYS A 465 0.38 29.44 21.63
N ARG A 466 -0.67 28.87 22.22
CA ARG A 466 -2.06 29.31 22.03
C ARG A 466 -2.30 30.72 22.58
N HIS A 467 -1.70 31.07 23.72
CA HIS A 467 -1.77 32.44 24.26
C HIS A 467 -1.02 33.43 23.37
N LYS A 468 0.14 33.07 22.84
CA LYS A 468 0.93 33.91 21.91
C LYS A 468 0.20 34.13 20.57
N ALA A 469 -0.40 33.07 20.01
CA ALA A 469 -1.19 33.16 18.79
C ALA A 469 -2.47 34.00 18.92
N LYS A 470 -3.00 34.19 20.15
CA LYS A 470 -4.11 35.13 20.43
C LYS A 470 -3.63 36.59 20.55
N ASP A 471 -2.36 36.83 20.83
CA ASP A 471 -1.76 38.16 20.97
C ASP A 471 -1.18 38.69 19.62
N ASP A 472 -0.91 37.78 18.67
CA ASP A 472 -0.39 38.09 17.32
C ASP A 472 -1.44 38.66 16.33
N GLY A 473 -2.53 39.25 16.84
CA GLY A 473 -3.50 40.02 16.03
C GLY A 473 -2.97 41.40 15.59
N LYS A 474 -1.79 41.83 16.08
CA LYS A 474 -1.10 43.03 15.63
C LYS A 474 0.39 42.72 15.47
N PRO A 475 0.97 42.83 14.26
CA PRO A 475 2.41 42.67 14.11
C PRO A 475 3.14 43.68 14.99
N LYS A 476 4.08 43.21 15.82
CA LYS A 476 4.96 44.11 16.59
C LYS A 476 5.79 44.92 15.61
N MET A 477 5.43 46.20 15.44
CA MET A 477 6.20 47.17 14.68
C MET A 477 7.55 47.39 15.38
N PHE A 478 8.59 46.68 14.95
CA PHE A 478 9.96 47.03 15.27
C PHE A 478 10.32 48.27 14.45
N ARG A 479 9.96 49.44 14.99
CA ARG A 479 10.32 50.79 14.50
C ARG A 479 9.42 51.34 13.37
N SER A 480 8.83 52.51 13.61
CA SER A 480 8.04 53.27 12.62
C SER A 480 8.92 54.27 11.88
N GLY A 481 9.81 53.81 10.99
CA GLY A 481 10.60 54.71 10.15
C GLY A 481 11.64 54.01 9.30
N VAL A 482 11.78 54.45 8.05
CA VAL A 482 12.81 53.99 7.11
C VAL A 482 14.05 54.87 7.28
N GLY A 483 15.10 54.33 7.88
CA GLY A 483 16.42 54.98 7.95
C GLY A 483 16.60 55.99 9.08
N LYS A 484 17.87 56.30 9.40
CA LYS A 484 18.30 57.13 10.55
C LYS A 484 18.13 58.65 10.38
N PHE A 485 17.59 59.13 9.26
CA PHE A 485 17.67 60.56 8.90
C PHE A 485 16.35 61.23 8.50
N LEU A 486 15.20 60.59 8.69
CA LEU A 486 13.89 61.19 8.39
C LEU A 486 12.90 60.93 9.54
N ASP A 487 12.69 61.95 10.38
CA ASP A 487 11.61 61.98 11.35
C ASP A 487 10.32 62.45 10.68
N LEU A 488 9.38 61.52 10.43
CA LEU A 488 8.06 61.78 9.85
C LEU A 488 7.08 62.49 10.80
N THR A 489 7.50 62.83 12.01
CA THR A 489 6.67 63.54 13.01
C THR A 489 6.69 65.05 12.83
N THR A 490 7.65 65.61 12.08
CA THR A 490 7.76 67.07 11.86
C THR A 490 7.04 67.56 10.61
N SER A 491 6.45 66.67 9.81
CA SER A 491 5.67 67.01 8.62
C SER A 491 4.19 66.67 8.78
N ALA A 492 3.62 67.06 9.93
CA ALA A 492 2.16 67.12 10.08
C ALA A 492 1.66 68.50 9.60
N VAL A 493 1.50 68.65 8.29
CA VAL A 493 0.68 69.73 7.73
C VAL A 493 -0.77 69.42 8.07
N THR A 494 -1.43 70.32 8.80
CA THR A 494 -2.84 70.22 9.17
C THR A 494 -3.73 70.27 7.93
N LYS A 495 -4.82 69.50 7.95
CA LYS A 495 -5.77 69.32 6.83
C LYS A 495 -6.45 70.59 6.31
N ASP A 496 -6.27 71.73 6.96
CA ASP A 496 -6.88 73.00 6.55
C ASP A 496 -6.11 73.76 5.45
N GLU A 497 -4.83 73.43 5.18
CA GLU A 497 -4.06 74.11 4.11
C GLU A 497 -4.16 73.42 2.72
N LEU A 498 -4.72 72.21 2.65
CA LEU A 498 -4.84 71.45 1.38
C LEU A 498 -6.05 71.86 0.54
N ALA A 499 -6.95 72.69 1.06
CA ALA A 499 -8.14 73.15 0.33
C ALA A 499 -7.86 74.35 -0.61
N GLU A 500 -6.80 75.13 -0.39
CA GLU A 500 -6.53 76.35 -1.18
C GLU A 500 -5.59 76.15 -2.38
N GLN A 501 -4.87 75.03 -2.48
CA GLN A 501 -3.86 74.84 -3.54
C GLN A 501 -4.32 74.06 -4.78
N GLN A 502 -5.59 73.63 -4.84
CA GLN A 502 -6.15 72.97 -6.05
C GLN A 502 -6.72 73.92 -7.11
N GLN A 503 -6.46 75.23 -7.01
CA GLN A 503 -6.76 76.18 -8.07
C GLN A 503 -5.48 76.87 -8.58
N LYS A 504 -4.70 76.16 -9.41
CA LYS A 504 -3.91 76.71 -10.53
C LYS A 504 -3.05 75.61 -11.17
N LYS A 505 -3.61 74.95 -12.20
CA LYS A 505 -2.78 74.28 -13.22
C LYS A 505 -2.34 75.33 -14.25
N LYS A 506 -1.04 75.54 -14.42
CA LYS A 506 -0.44 75.94 -15.70
C LYS A 506 0.83 75.14 -15.95
N LYS A 507 0.93 74.65 -17.19
CA LYS A 507 2.06 73.91 -17.78
C LYS A 507 3.29 74.82 -17.92
N SER A 508 4.49 74.25 -17.76
CA SER A 508 5.66 74.61 -18.56
C SER A 508 6.76 73.55 -18.49
N ASP A 509 7.40 73.36 -19.65
CA ASP A 509 8.56 72.52 -19.97
C ASP A 509 9.79 72.72 -19.07
N GLY A 510 10.71 71.74 -19.09
CA GLY A 510 12.08 71.94 -18.62
C GLY A 510 12.93 70.67 -18.52
N THR A 511 13.55 70.29 -19.65
CA THR A 511 14.88 69.68 -19.80
C THR A 511 15.57 69.02 -18.59
N TYR A 512 15.80 67.70 -18.68
CA TYR A 512 16.72 66.96 -17.82
C TYR A 512 18.18 67.27 -18.18
N SER A 513 18.96 67.74 -17.19
CA SER A 513 20.42 67.79 -17.22
C SER A 513 20.96 66.78 -16.21
N PHE A 514 21.71 65.80 -16.70
CA PHE A 514 22.40 64.80 -15.89
C PHE A 514 23.70 65.43 -15.37
N LYS A 515 23.89 65.50 -14.05
CA LYS A 515 25.16 65.91 -13.43
C LYS A 515 25.75 64.79 -12.58
N ASP A 516 26.98 64.45 -12.95
CA ASP A 516 28.09 63.78 -12.27
C ASP A 516 27.87 63.07 -10.92
N PHE A 517 28.23 61.78 -10.91
CA PHE A 517 28.50 60.96 -9.74
C PHE A 517 30.02 60.95 -9.46
N SER A 518 30.54 62.02 -8.87
CA SER A 518 31.82 61.98 -8.18
C SER A 518 31.62 62.29 -6.70
N GLY A 519 31.61 61.24 -5.89
CA GLY A 519 31.49 61.37 -4.43
C GLY A 519 31.12 60.08 -3.72
N PHE A 520 32.12 59.19 -3.59
CA PHE A 520 32.24 58.06 -2.65
C PHE A 520 31.29 56.86 -2.75
#